data_AF-A0A3D3IVK9-F1
#
_entry.id   AF-A0A3D3IVK9-F1
#
_cell.length_a   1.000
_cell.length_b   1.000
_cell.length_c   1.000
_cell.angle_alpha   90.00
_cell.angle_beta   90.00
_cell.angle_gamma   90.00
#
_symmetry.space_group_name_H-M   'P 1'
#
loop_
_entity.id
_entity.type
_entity.pdbx_description
1 polymer ?
#
loop_
_entity_poly.entity_id
_entity_poly.type
_entity_poly.pdbx_seq_one_letter_code
_entity_poly.pdbx_strand_id
1 'polypeptide(L)'
;DIKKVIAYSTMSQLGYMVFAAGATAYGAAIFHLFTHAFFKALLFLGAGAVIHAMHHEQDMRNYGGLYKKLPITYALMWIGSLALMGVPFFAGYYSK
;
A
#
# COMPACT_ATOMS: atom_id res chain seq x y z
N ASP A 1 -8.35 9.27 -8.48
CA ASP A 1 -8.21 7.84 -8.80
C ASP A 1 -7.32 7.16 -7.76
N ILE A 2 -7.95 6.48 -6.82
CA ILE A 2 -7.27 5.74 -5.75
C ILE A 2 -6.35 4.62 -6.28
N LYS A 3 -6.72 3.93 -7.36
CA LYS A 3 -5.91 2.83 -7.91
C LYS A 3 -4.63 3.36 -8.54
N LYS A 4 -4.70 4.50 -9.23
CA LYS A 4 -3.49 5.16 -9.79
C LYS A 4 -2.50 5.50 -8.70
N VAL A 5 -2.94 6.07 -7.58
CA VAL A 5 -2.04 6.41 -6.44
C VAL A 5 -1.34 5.17 -5.88
N ILE A 6 -2.07 4.06 -5.72
CA ILE A 6 -1.49 2.80 -5.25
C ILE A 6 -0.52 2.22 -6.29
N ALA A 7 -0.81 2.35 -7.59
CA ALA A 7 0.07 1.91 -8.66
C ALA A 7 1.38 2.73 -8.72
N TYR A 8 1.31 4.06 -8.60
CA TYR A 8 2.51 4.91 -8.55
C TYR A 8 3.41 4.57 -7.37
N SER A 9 2.83 4.29 -6.20
CA SER A 9 3.63 3.85 -5.06
C SER A 9 4.21 2.44 -5.24
N THR A 10 3.58 1.56 -6.03
CA THR A 10 4.18 0.26 -6.42
C THR A 10 5.40 0.49 -7.30
N MET A 11 5.32 1.35 -8.31
CA MET A 11 6.45 1.66 -9.19
C MET A 11 7.64 2.23 -8.40
N SER A 12 7.37 3.12 -7.43
CA SER A 12 8.43 3.65 -6.55
C SER A 12 9.09 2.56 -5.69
N GLN A 13 8.32 1.66 -5.08
CA GLN A 13 8.87 0.58 -4.24
C GLN A 13 9.62 -0.49 -5.06
N LEU A 14 9.13 -0.82 -6.26
CA LEU A 14 9.87 -1.69 -7.18
C LEU A 14 11.22 -1.06 -7.55
N GLY A 15 11.29 0.26 -7.70
CA GLY A 15 12.56 0.98 -7.88
C GLY A 15 13.58 0.69 -6.77
N TYR A 16 13.15 0.73 -5.49
CA TYR A 16 14.01 0.36 -4.35
C TYR A 16 14.49 -1.09 -4.40
N MET A 17 13.61 -2.02 -4.77
CA MET A 17 13.96 -3.46 -4.86
C MET A 17 14.95 -3.72 -5.99
N VAL A 18 14.73 -3.11 -7.16
CA VAL A 18 15.63 -3.23 -8.31
C VAL A 18 16.98 -2.59 -8.00
N PHE A 19 17.00 -1.44 -7.31
CA PHE A 19 18.23 -0.82 -6.83
C PHE A 19 19.01 -1.75 -5.89
N ALA A 20 18.35 -2.32 -4.88
CA ALA A 20 18.97 -3.26 -3.95
C ALA A 20 19.52 -4.51 -4.67
N ALA A 21 18.75 -5.08 -5.60
CA ALA A 21 19.21 -6.20 -6.42
C ALA A 21 20.40 -5.84 -7.31
N GLY A 22 20.41 -4.63 -7.89
CA GLY A 22 21.53 -4.10 -8.67
C GLY A 22 22.79 -3.90 -7.85
N ALA A 23 22.65 -3.55 -6.57
CA ALA A 23 23.72 -3.47 -5.58
C ALA A 23 24.05 -4.84 -4.94
N THR A 24 23.67 -5.95 -5.59
CA THR A 24 23.86 -7.35 -5.16
C THR A 24 23.27 -7.74 -3.79
N ALA A 25 22.44 -6.88 -3.20
CA ALA A 25 21.71 -7.13 -1.95
C ALA A 25 20.41 -7.92 -2.19
N TYR A 26 20.52 -9.09 -2.83
CA TYR A 26 19.37 -9.90 -3.25
C TYR A 26 18.45 -10.31 -2.09
N GLY A 27 19.03 -10.65 -0.93
CA GLY A 27 18.26 -11.02 0.26
C GLY A 27 17.35 -9.88 0.73
N ALA A 28 17.88 -8.65 0.78
CA ALA A 28 17.10 -7.47 1.13
C ALA A 28 16.03 -7.17 0.09
N ALA A 29 16.37 -7.27 -1.20
CA ALA A 29 15.42 -7.05 -2.29
C ALA A 29 14.23 -8.03 -2.24
N ILE A 30 14.48 -9.33 -2.02
CA ILE A 30 13.43 -10.36 -1.92
C ILE A 30 12.61 -10.18 -0.65
N PHE A 31 13.26 -9.86 0.48
CA PHE A 31 12.56 -9.60 1.74
C PHE A 31 11.61 -8.38 1.62
N HIS A 32 12.08 -7.30 0.99
CA HIS A 32 11.24 -6.15 0.69
C HIS A 32 10.11 -6.50 -0.27
N LEU A 33 10.37 -7.26 -1.33
CA LEU A 33 9.36 -7.71 -2.28
C LEU A 33 8.24 -8.50 -1.59
N PHE A 34 8.61 -9.45 -0.72
CA PHE A 34 7.65 -10.28 0.01
C PHE A 34 6.78 -9.45 0.94
N THR A 35 7.38 -8.62 1.79
CA THR A 35 6.65 -7.76 2.73
C THR A 35 5.77 -6.74 2.01
N HIS A 36 6.29 -6.11 0.96
CA HIS A 36 5.56 -5.18 0.11
C HIS A 36 4.33 -5.82 -0.55
N ALA A 37 4.41 -7.08 -0.98
CA ALA A 37 3.27 -7.79 -1.58
C ALA A 37 2.05 -7.82 -0.63
N PHE A 38 2.26 -8.05 0.67
CA PHE A 38 1.18 -8.03 1.66
C PHE A 38 0.56 -6.65 1.83
N PHE A 39 1.40 -5.61 1.99
CA PHE A 39 0.90 -4.25 2.21
C PHE A 39 0.13 -3.76 0.98
N LYS A 40 0.62 -4.10 -0.22
CA LYS A 40 -0.07 -3.77 -1.46
C LYS A 40 -1.36 -4.55 -1.64
N ALA A 41 -1.39 -5.84 -1.36
CA ALA A 41 -2.62 -6.62 -1.40
C ALA A 41 -3.69 -6.00 -0.49
N LEU A 42 -3.31 -5.60 0.72
CA LEU A 42 -4.21 -4.92 1.67
C LEU A 42 -4.74 -3.59 1.13
N LEU A 43 -3.87 -2.76 0.57
CA LEU A 43 -4.25 -1.45 0.00
C LEU A 43 -5.13 -1.59 -1.23
N PHE A 44 -4.85 -2.54 -2.13
CA PHE A 44 -5.70 -2.79 -3.30
C PHE A 44 -7.06 -3.37 -2.93
N LEU A 45 -7.12 -4.29 -1.96
CA LEU A 45 -8.38 -4.83 -1.45
C LEU A 45 -9.21 -3.72 -0.77
N GLY A 46 -8.57 -2.90 0.06
CA GLY A 46 -9.23 -1.76 0.71
C GLY A 46 -9.75 -0.73 -0.28
N ALA A 47 -8.96 -0.39 -1.30
CA ALA A 47 -9.41 0.48 -2.39
C ALA A 47 -10.58 -0.11 -3.16
N GLY A 48 -10.58 -1.43 -3.42
CA GLY A 48 -11.71 -2.13 -4.03
C GLY A 48 -12.99 -2.00 -3.21
N ALA A 49 -12.90 -2.19 -1.89
CA ALA A 49 -14.02 -2.02 -0.97
C ALA A 49 -14.54 -0.57 -0.95
N VAL A 50 -13.65 0.43 -0.96
CA VAL A 50 -14.03 1.85 -1.04
C VAL A 50 -14.73 2.16 -2.36
N ILE A 51 -14.17 1.72 -3.50
CA ILE A 51 -14.77 1.95 -4.82
C ILE A 51 -16.16 1.32 -4.90
N HIS A 52 -16.32 0.10 -4.36
CA HIS A 52 -17.63 -0.57 -4.34
C HIS A 52 -18.64 0.20 -3.48
N ALA A 53 -18.25 0.65 -2.29
CA ALA A 53 -19.10 1.44 -1.39
C ALA A 53 -19.43 2.84 -1.93
N MET A 54 -18.59 3.37 -2.83
CA MET A 54 -18.79 4.66 -3.50
C MET A 54 -19.50 4.52 -4.85
N HIS A 55 -20.21 3.41 -5.12
CA HIS A 55 -20.93 3.18 -6.37
C HIS A 55 -20.06 3.36 -7.62
N HIS A 56 -18.87 2.76 -7.60
CA HIS A 56 -17.86 2.82 -8.66
C HIS A 56 -17.16 4.18 -8.83
N GLU A 57 -17.36 5.13 -7.92
CA GLU A 57 -16.58 6.38 -7.91
C GLU A 57 -15.13 6.14 -7.48
N GLN A 58 -14.18 6.58 -8.29
CA GLN A 58 -12.73 6.44 -8.12
C GLN A 58 -12.02 7.79 -7.82
N ASP A 59 -12.67 8.93 -7.98
CA ASP A 59 -12.12 10.24 -7.66
C ASP A 59 -12.17 10.55 -6.16
N MET A 60 -10.99 10.62 -5.56
CA MET A 60 -10.84 10.80 -4.12
C MET A 60 -11.33 12.17 -3.63
N ARG A 61 -11.52 13.14 -4.53
CA ARG A 61 -12.10 14.45 -4.20
C ARG A 61 -13.54 14.34 -3.71
N ASN A 62 -14.25 13.28 -4.11
CA ASN A 62 -15.62 12.99 -3.70
C ASN A 62 -15.69 12.07 -2.47
N TYR A 63 -14.54 11.71 -1.89
CA TYR A 63 -14.49 10.83 -0.72
C TYR A 63 -14.59 11.68 0.55
N GLY A 64 -15.66 11.50 1.33
CA GLY A 64 -15.89 12.23 2.57
C GLY A 64 -16.48 11.34 3.66
N GLY A 65 -15.93 11.44 4.88
CA GLY A 65 -16.47 10.75 6.06
C GLY A 65 -16.42 9.22 6.02
N LEU A 66 -15.57 8.64 5.16
CA LEU A 66 -15.49 7.18 4.98
C LEU A 66 -15.08 6.42 6.25
N TYR A 67 -14.34 7.04 7.17
CA TYR A 67 -13.95 6.41 8.44
C TYR A 67 -15.15 5.99 9.31
N LYS A 68 -16.29 6.71 9.21
CA LYS A 68 -17.53 6.36 9.94
C LYS A 68 -18.31 5.26 9.23
N LYS A 69 -18.26 5.24 7.89
CA LYS A 69 -19.04 4.30 7.06
C LYS A 69 -18.35 2.95 6.87
N LEU A 70 -17.01 2.96 6.79
CA LEU A 70 -16.17 1.80 6.55
C LEU A 70 -15.03 1.73 7.58
N PRO A 71 -15.33 1.61 8.89
CA PRO A 71 -14.31 1.68 9.94
C PRO A 71 -13.24 0.60 9.81
N ILE A 72 -13.62 -0.62 9.41
CA ILE A 72 -12.68 -1.74 9.21
C ILE A 72 -11.75 -1.46 8.02
N THR A 73 -12.31 -1.13 6.86
CA THR A 73 -11.53 -0.79 5.67
C THR A 73 -10.59 0.38 5.94
N TYR A 74 -11.07 1.40 6.64
CA TYR A 74 -10.28 2.55 7.04
C TYR A 74 -9.08 2.13 7.92
N ALA A 75 -9.32 1.38 8.99
CA ALA A 75 -8.26 0.90 9.89
C ALA A 75 -7.23 0.02 9.17
N LEU A 76 -7.67 -0.91 8.33
CA LEU A 76 -6.80 -1.79 7.55
C LEU A 76 -5.99 -1.02 6.51
N MET A 77 -6.60 -0.05 5.82
CA MET A 77 -5.88 0.81 4.88
C MET A 77 -4.81 1.65 5.59
N TRP A 78 -5.06 2.11 6.83
CA TRP A 78 -4.05 2.76 7.65
C TRP A 78 -2.90 1.82 7.98
N ILE A 79 -3.17 0.60 8.43
CA ILE A 79 -2.15 -0.42 8.72
C ILE A 79 -1.27 -0.67 7.47
N GLY A 80 -1.90 -0.87 6.31
CA GLY A 80 -1.18 -1.06 5.04
C GLY A 80 -0.34 0.15 4.65
N SER A 81 -0.85 1.36 4.89
CA SER A 81 -0.16 2.62 4.57
C SER A 81 1.03 2.88 5.51
N LEU A 82 0.89 2.60 6.81
CA LEU A 82 1.96 2.72 7.80
C LEU A 82 3.08 1.71 7.52
N ALA A 83 2.71 0.47 7.18
CA ALA A 83 3.67 -0.53 6.74
C ALA A 83 4.40 -0.10 5.46
N LEU A 84 3.68 0.44 4.47
CA LEU A 84 4.27 0.97 3.24
C LEU A 84 5.18 2.18 3.47
N MET A 85 4.88 3.05 4.44
CA MET A 85 5.75 4.17 4.81
C MET A 85 7.06 3.70 5.46
N GLY A 86 7.04 2.55 6.13
CA GLY A 86 8.19 2.03 6.89
C GLY A 86 8.21 2.57 8.32
N VAL A 87 7.05 2.70 8.95
CA VAL A 87 6.95 3.10 10.37
C VAL A 87 7.54 2.00 11.26
N PRO A 88 8.28 2.33 12.34
CA PRO A 88 8.77 1.34 13.29
C PRO A 88 7.68 0.37 13.74
N PHE A 89 8.08 -0.88 14.04
CA PHE A 89 7.19 -2.01 14.38
C PHE A 89 6.40 -2.63 13.23
N PHE A 90 6.45 -2.06 12.01
CA PHE A 90 5.90 -2.70 10.82
C PHE A 90 6.98 -3.39 9.99
N ALA A 91 6.62 -4.46 9.29
CA ALA A 91 7.57 -5.21 8.46
C ALA A 91 8.23 -4.35 7.36
N GLY A 92 7.59 -3.26 6.92
CA GLY A 92 8.19 -2.32 5.96
C GLY A 92 9.31 -1.44 6.53
N TYR A 93 9.44 -1.31 7.86
CA TYR A 93 10.59 -0.65 8.49
C TYR A 93 11.85 -1.52 8.38
N TYR A 94 11.70 -2.83 8.57
CA TYR A 94 12.82 -3.76 8.53
C TYR A 94 13.28 -4.10 7.11
N SER A 95 12.42 -3.88 6.11
CA SER A 95 12.69 -4.30 4.74
C SER A 95 13.12 -3.18 3.79
N LYS A 96 13.01 -1.92 4.19
CA LYS A 96 13.55 -0.76 3.45
C LYS A 96 14.96 -0.42 3.89
#